data_AF-A0A1G1H8D6-F1
#
_entry.id   AF-A0A1G1H8D6-F1
#
_cell.length_a   1.000
_cell.length_b   1.000
_cell.length_c   1.000
_cell.angle_alpha   90.00
_cell.angle_beta   90.00
_cell.angle_gamma   90.00
#
_symmetry.space_group_name_H-M   'P 1'
#
loop_
_entity.id
_entity.type
_entity.pdbx_description
1 polymer ?
#
loop_
_entity_poly.entity_id
_entity_poly.type
_entity_poly.pdbx_seq_one_letter_code
_entity_poly.pdbx_strand_id
1 'polypeptide(L)'
;MSGRSLWKYVPPAGPVLSLALIGLLLLSALLYYRAVKIQRFLEPALAISRPRNEFAESINLIFQKEFGAESIMGIKVRTSSLVIKKSLLFSDNGALKAPARTVLRKLARVFLTLLEDERTRPNISLVLINARFPSEWTRSSNAAERMKIQRMVGSVQDSLFNAEPELGRRYSAYFVAAAQPTFPNDRNIEVIELRIVPSELLHIEVLQKLMKYAY
;
A
#
# COMPACT_ATOMS: atom_id res chain seq x y z
N MET A 1 9.24 21.89 -79.02
CA MET A 1 8.73 21.80 -77.63
C MET A 1 9.93 21.70 -76.69
N SER A 2 10.34 22.80 -76.03
CA SER A 2 11.53 22.80 -75.17
C SER A 2 11.18 22.28 -73.77
N GLY A 3 11.70 21.11 -73.40
CA GLY A 3 11.66 20.62 -72.03
C GLY A 3 12.57 21.47 -71.15
N ARG A 4 11.99 22.37 -70.35
CA ARG A 4 12.74 23.11 -69.32
C ARG A 4 13.11 22.13 -68.22
N SER A 5 14.42 21.88 -68.09
CA SER A 5 15.04 21.06 -67.06
C SER A 5 14.69 21.56 -65.65
N LEU A 6 14.09 20.67 -64.85
CA LEU A 6 13.73 20.86 -63.44
C LEU A 6 14.94 21.02 -62.50
N TRP A 7 16.18 20.98 -63.02
CA TRP A 7 17.40 21.01 -62.20
C TRP A 7 17.82 22.41 -61.71
N LYS A 8 17.10 23.48 -62.07
CA LYS A 8 17.42 24.85 -61.63
C LYS A 8 17.01 25.19 -60.19
N TYR A 9 16.36 24.26 -59.49
CA TYR A 9 15.84 24.48 -58.13
C TYR A 9 16.46 23.54 -57.08
N VAL A 10 17.61 22.94 -57.36
CA VAL A 10 18.35 22.19 -56.33
C VAL A 10 19.23 23.18 -55.56
N PRO A 11 18.88 23.57 -54.32
CA PRO A 11 19.71 24.44 -53.53
C PRO A 11 21.10 23.81 -53.32
N PRO A 12 22.19 24.60 -53.31
CA PRO A 12 23.53 24.09 -53.11
C PRO A 12 23.58 23.28 -51.79
N ALA A 13 24.27 22.15 -51.80
CA ALA A 13 24.26 21.19 -50.69
C ALA A 13 24.67 21.83 -49.35
N GLY A 14 25.55 22.83 -49.36
CA GLY A 14 26.03 23.56 -48.19
C GLY A 14 24.90 24.13 -47.30
N PRO A 15 24.10 25.10 -47.76
CA PRO A 15 23.05 25.70 -46.95
C PRO A 15 21.95 24.72 -46.50
N VAL A 16 21.66 23.67 -47.28
CA VAL A 16 20.71 22.62 -46.88
C VAL A 16 21.26 21.80 -45.72
N LEU A 17 22.54 21.43 -45.78
CA LEU A 17 23.23 20.70 -44.70
C LEU A 17 23.33 21.56 -43.44
N SER A 18 23.62 22.85 -43.57
CA SER A 18 23.65 23.79 -42.45
C SER A 18 22.29 23.91 -41.78
N LEU A 19 21.20 24.06 -42.55
CA LEU A 19 19.83 24.11 -42.02
C LEU A 19 19.43 22.81 -41.33
N ALA A 20 19.80 21.65 -41.90
CA ALA A 20 19.54 20.35 -41.30
C ALA A 20 20.28 20.19 -39.97
N LEU A 21 21.56 20.57 -39.90
CA LEU A 21 22.35 20.53 -38.66
C LEU A 21 21.80 21.48 -37.59
N ILE A 22 21.42 22.70 -37.96
CA ILE A 22 20.78 23.67 -37.05
C ILE A 22 19.44 23.11 -36.53
N GLY A 23 18.63 22.53 -37.42
CA GLY A 23 17.36 21.91 -37.05
C GLY A 23 17.55 20.73 -36.09
N LEU A 24 18.56 19.89 -36.32
CA LEU A 24 18.87 18.74 -35.47
C LEU A 24 19.39 19.17 -34.10
N LEU A 25 20.16 20.26 -34.05
CA LEU A 25 20.66 20.84 -32.80
C LEU A 25 19.54 21.52 -31.99
N LEU A 26 18.61 22.21 -32.65
CA LEU A 26 17.43 22.76 -31.99
C LEU A 26 16.49 21.66 -31.49
N LEU A 27 16.32 20.59 -32.27
CA LEU A 27 15.52 19.43 -31.85
C LEU A 27 16.15 18.73 -30.64
N SER A 28 17.47 18.54 -30.62
CA SER A 28 18.16 17.93 -29.47
C SER A 28 18.04 18.81 -28.23
N ALA A 29 18.20 20.14 -28.36
CA ALA A 29 18.01 21.09 -27.28
C ALA A 29 16.56 21.07 -26.73
N LEU A 30 15.56 20.98 -27.62
CA LEU A 30 14.15 20.91 -27.23
C LEU A 30 13.80 19.60 -26.52
N LEU A 31 14.33 18.47 -27.00
CA LEU A 31 14.17 17.17 -26.35
C LEU A 31 14.86 17.15 -24.99
N TYR A 32 16.08 17.68 -24.89
CA TYR A 32 16.80 17.81 -23.62
C TYR A 32 16.03 18.68 -22.62
N TYR A 33 15.56 19.85 -23.05
CA TYR A 33 14.77 20.73 -22.19
C TYR A 33 13.47 20.07 -21.70
N ARG A 34 12.76 19.34 -22.57
CA ARG A 34 11.57 18.57 -22.17
C ARG A 34 11.91 17.45 -21.19
N ALA A 35 13.00 16.71 -21.43
CA ALA A 35 13.45 15.65 -20.54
C ALA A 35 13.79 16.20 -19.14
N VAL A 36 14.56 17.29 -19.06
CA VAL A 36 14.90 17.96 -17.80
C VAL A 36 13.65 18.48 -17.09
N LYS A 37 12.69 19.05 -17.82
CA LYS A 37 11.42 19.54 -17.23
C LYS A 37 10.58 18.40 -16.67
N ILE A 38 10.50 17.27 -17.38
CA ILE A 38 9.81 16.06 -16.91
C ILE A 38 10.52 15.48 -15.69
N GLN A 39 11.85 15.38 -15.71
CA GLN A 39 12.64 14.87 -14.59
C GLN A 39 12.46 15.72 -13.33
N ARG A 40 12.52 17.05 -13.44
CA ARG A 40 12.26 17.98 -12.31
C ARG A 40 10.84 17.87 -11.74
N PHE A 41 9.87 17.44 -12.55
CA PHE A 41 8.51 17.23 -12.09
C PHE A 41 8.30 15.84 -11.45
N LEU A 42 8.98 14.82 -11.98
CA LEU A 42 8.85 13.43 -11.51
C LEU A 42 9.70 13.15 -10.27
N GLU A 43 10.87 13.77 -10.11
CA GLU A 43 11.76 13.55 -8.97
C GLU A 43 11.08 13.84 -7.61
N PRO A 44 10.36 14.95 -7.42
CA PRO A 44 9.62 15.19 -6.18
C PRO A 44 8.51 14.16 -5.96
N ALA A 45 7.76 13.79 -7.01
CA ALA A 45 6.69 12.80 -6.91
C ALA A 45 7.24 11.39 -6.54
N LEU A 46 8.40 11.04 -7.08
CA LEU A 46 9.13 9.83 -6.73
C LEU A 46 9.68 9.89 -5.31
N ALA A 47 10.24 11.03 -4.89
CA ALA A 47 10.76 11.22 -3.54
C ALA A 47 9.67 11.10 -2.46
N ILE A 48 8.44 11.54 -2.76
CA ILE A 48 7.27 11.41 -1.87
C ILE A 48 6.79 9.96 -1.77
N SER A 49 6.79 9.23 -2.88
CA SER A 49 6.21 7.89 -2.95
C SER A 49 7.20 6.79 -2.52
N ARG A 50 8.50 7.02 -2.68
CA ARG A 50 9.54 6.03 -2.42
C ARG A 50 9.55 5.46 -1.00
N PRO A 51 9.50 6.25 0.10
CA PRO A 51 9.47 5.69 1.47
C PRO A 51 8.23 4.81 1.71
N ARG A 52 7.07 5.23 1.17
CA ARG A 52 5.82 4.49 1.29
C ARG A 52 5.86 3.20 0.48
N ASN A 53 6.48 3.23 -0.70
CA ASN A 53 6.66 2.06 -1.56
C ASN A 53 7.63 1.06 -0.94
N GLU A 54 8.79 1.52 -0.46
CA GLU A 54 9.80 0.67 0.21
C GLU A 54 9.22 0.01 1.48
N PHE A 55 8.43 0.75 2.27
CA PHE A 55 7.71 0.21 3.42
C PHE A 55 6.68 -0.86 2.99
N ALA A 56 5.88 -0.59 1.97
CA ALA A 56 4.89 -1.53 1.45
C ALA A 56 5.53 -2.80 0.86
N GLU A 57 6.65 -2.65 0.15
CA GLU A 57 7.43 -3.77 -0.37
C GLU A 57 7.98 -4.64 0.77
N SER A 58 8.53 -4.01 1.81
CA SER A 58 9.05 -4.74 2.98
C SER A 58 7.96 -5.56 3.66
N ILE A 59 6.77 -4.99 3.83
CA ILE A 59 5.59 -5.69 4.35
C ILE A 59 5.21 -6.87 3.44
N ASN A 60 5.10 -6.62 2.13
CA ASN A 60 4.70 -7.64 1.16
C ASN A 60 5.68 -8.81 1.10
N LEU A 61 6.99 -8.56 1.17
CA LEU A 61 8.02 -9.59 1.18
C LEU A 61 7.88 -10.51 2.39
N ILE A 62 7.67 -9.95 3.59
CA ILE A 62 7.46 -10.75 4.80
C ILE A 62 6.17 -11.57 4.69
N PHE A 63 5.09 -11.00 4.15
CA PHE A 63 3.86 -11.74 3.90
C PHE A 63 4.06 -12.88 2.91
N GLN A 64 4.73 -12.65 1.78
CA GLN A 64 5.00 -13.68 0.77
C GLN A 64 5.88 -14.80 1.33
N LYS A 65 6.83 -14.49 2.20
CA LYS A 65 7.69 -15.49 2.86
C LYS A 65 6.88 -16.45 3.73
N GLU A 66 5.91 -15.97 4.50
CA GLU A 66 5.10 -16.79 5.41
C GLU A 66 3.91 -17.49 4.75
N PHE A 67 3.28 -16.83 3.78
CA PHE A 67 2.08 -17.33 3.11
C PHE A 67 2.35 -18.05 1.78
N GLY A 68 3.54 -17.85 1.19
CA GLY A 68 3.88 -18.33 -0.15
C GLY A 68 3.42 -17.35 -1.24
N ALA A 69 3.83 -17.63 -2.48
CA ALA A 69 3.43 -16.84 -3.65
C ALA A 69 1.95 -17.04 -4.03
N GLU A 70 1.34 -18.15 -3.59
CA GLU A 70 -0.09 -18.40 -3.80
C GLU A 70 -0.92 -17.68 -2.73
N SER A 71 -1.76 -16.74 -3.16
CA SER A 71 -2.71 -16.11 -2.27
C SER A 71 -3.67 -17.15 -1.70
N ILE A 72 -3.65 -17.37 -0.38
CA ILE A 72 -4.66 -18.20 0.28
C ILE A 72 -6.04 -17.64 -0.05
N MET A 73 -6.93 -18.49 -0.59
CA MET A 73 -8.27 -18.09 -0.98
C MET A 73 -8.99 -17.40 0.20
N GLY A 74 -9.33 -16.12 0.02
CA GLY A 74 -10.01 -15.32 1.05
C GLY A 74 -9.10 -14.40 1.88
N ILE A 75 -7.79 -14.40 1.67
CA ILE A 75 -6.84 -13.40 2.20
C ILE A 75 -6.36 -12.52 1.04
N LYS A 76 -6.47 -11.20 1.19
CA LYS A 76 -5.97 -10.20 0.24
C LYS A 76 -4.99 -9.27 0.95
N VAL A 77 -3.75 -9.25 0.48
CA VAL A 77 -2.73 -8.31 0.95
C VAL A 77 -2.87 -7.01 0.17
N ARG A 78 -2.81 -5.87 0.88
CA ARG A 78 -2.72 -4.52 0.33
C ARG A 78 -1.52 -3.83 0.95
N THR A 79 -1.13 -2.70 0.36
CA THR A 79 0.04 -1.87 0.73
C THR A 79 0.30 -1.72 2.23
N SER A 80 -0.73 -1.54 3.05
CA SER A 80 -0.59 -1.45 4.51
C SER A 80 -1.72 -2.17 5.25
N SER A 81 -2.38 -3.13 4.62
CA SER A 81 -3.51 -3.83 5.25
C SER A 81 -3.70 -5.22 4.71
N LEU A 82 -4.09 -6.14 5.57
CA LEU A 82 -4.45 -7.50 5.20
C LEU A 82 -5.94 -7.71 5.42
N VAL A 83 -6.65 -8.12 4.37
CA VAL A 83 -8.12 -8.31 4.39
C VAL A 83 -8.43 -9.79 4.34
N ILE A 84 -9.18 -10.28 5.32
CA ILE A 84 -9.55 -11.68 5.49
C ILE A 84 -11.06 -11.80 5.44
N LYS A 85 -11.60 -12.73 4.66
CA LYS A 85 -13.03 -13.08 4.75
C LYS A 85 -13.36 -13.63 6.14
N LYS A 86 -14.41 -13.14 6.78
CA LYS A 86 -14.89 -13.63 8.10
C LYS A 86 -15.12 -15.14 8.07
N SER A 87 -15.69 -15.66 6.99
CA SER A 87 -15.97 -17.09 6.80
C SER A 87 -14.73 -17.99 6.78
N LEU A 88 -13.52 -17.43 6.57
CA LEU A 88 -12.28 -18.19 6.66
C LEU A 88 -11.89 -18.46 8.13
N LEU A 89 -12.17 -17.50 9.01
CA LEU A 89 -11.76 -17.55 10.41
C LEU A 89 -12.89 -18.06 11.32
N PHE A 90 -14.13 -17.70 11.02
CA PHE A 90 -15.28 -17.93 11.87
C PHE A 90 -16.34 -18.80 11.18
N SER A 91 -17.01 -19.65 11.95
CA SER A 91 -18.26 -20.32 11.56
C SER A 91 -19.46 -19.40 11.77
N ASP A 92 -20.63 -19.80 11.26
CA ASP A 92 -21.85 -18.97 11.29
C ASP A 92 -22.33 -18.65 12.71
N ASN A 93 -21.99 -19.52 13.67
CA ASN A 93 -22.21 -19.30 15.11
C ASN A 93 -21.20 -18.32 15.76
N GLY A 94 -20.23 -17.79 15.01
CA GLY A 94 -19.21 -16.85 15.50
C GLY A 94 -18.04 -17.50 16.23
N ALA A 95 -17.90 -18.83 16.22
CA ALA A 95 -16.75 -19.53 16.79
C ALA A 95 -15.56 -19.58 15.80
N LEU A 96 -14.33 -19.58 16.32
CA LEU A 96 -13.12 -19.75 15.52
C LEU A 96 -13.03 -21.17 14.95
N LYS A 97 -12.85 -21.30 13.64
CA LYS A 97 -12.67 -22.59 12.96
C LYS A 97 -11.30 -23.19 13.27
N ALA A 98 -11.18 -24.51 13.27
CA ALA A 98 -9.88 -25.16 13.49
C ALA A 98 -8.78 -24.72 12.47
N PRO A 99 -9.07 -24.61 11.15
CA PRO A 99 -8.10 -24.08 10.18
C PRO A 99 -7.69 -22.62 10.43
N ALA A 100 -8.53 -21.83 11.11
CA ALA A 100 -8.23 -20.43 11.43
C ALA A 100 -6.98 -20.31 12.31
N ARG A 101 -6.71 -21.31 13.16
CA ARG A 101 -5.53 -21.32 14.04
C ARG A 101 -4.22 -21.27 13.26
N THR A 102 -4.15 -22.01 12.14
CA THR A 102 -2.95 -22.02 11.28
C THR A 102 -2.75 -20.66 10.61
N VAL A 103 -3.84 -20.06 10.10
CA VAL A 103 -3.80 -18.72 9.50
C VAL A 103 -3.37 -17.68 10.52
N LEU A 104 -3.98 -17.67 11.70
CA LEU A 104 -3.67 -16.72 12.76
C LEU A 104 -2.24 -16.87 13.29
N ARG A 105 -1.71 -18.09 13.38
CA ARG A 105 -0.30 -18.31 13.73
C ARG A 105 0.64 -17.69 12.69
N LYS A 106 0.38 -17.91 11.39
CA LYS A 106 1.19 -17.30 10.32
C LYS A 106 1.11 -15.77 10.37
N LEU A 107 -0.07 -15.20 10.60
CA LEU A 107 -0.23 -13.75 10.77
C LEU A 107 0.56 -13.22 11.96
N ALA A 108 0.50 -13.91 13.10
CA ALA A 108 1.23 -13.54 14.30
C ALA A 108 2.74 -13.51 14.05
N ARG A 109 3.28 -14.50 13.32
CA ARG A 109 4.70 -14.52 12.91
C ARG A 109 5.08 -13.38 11.97
N VAL A 110 4.22 -13.03 11.02
CA VAL A 110 4.44 -11.87 10.16
C VAL A 110 4.56 -10.60 10.99
N PHE A 111 3.62 -10.35 11.90
CA PHE A 111 3.67 -9.15 12.73
C PHE A 111 4.83 -9.16 13.73
N LEU A 112 5.19 -10.32 14.28
CA LEU A 112 6.37 -10.44 15.13
C LEU A 112 7.62 -10.06 14.34
N THR A 113 7.82 -10.65 13.16
CA THR A 113 8.95 -10.32 12.27
C THR A 113 8.99 -8.83 11.92
N LEU A 114 7.83 -8.23 11.59
CA LEU A 114 7.72 -6.81 11.25
C LEU A 114 8.09 -5.88 12.42
N LEU A 115 7.72 -6.25 13.64
CA LEU A 115 7.93 -5.43 14.84
C LEU A 115 9.29 -5.69 15.51
N GLU A 116 9.94 -6.81 15.18
CA GLU A 116 11.33 -7.09 15.55
C GLU A 116 12.34 -6.44 14.62
N ASP A 117 11.99 -6.21 13.35
CA ASP A 117 12.86 -5.49 12.42
C ASP A 117 13.07 -4.04 12.85
N GLU A 118 14.31 -3.71 13.22
CA GLU A 118 14.72 -2.38 13.66
C GLU A 118 14.50 -1.29 12.60
N ARG A 119 14.49 -1.65 11.31
CA ARG A 119 14.26 -0.70 10.21
C ARG A 119 12.77 -0.44 9.98
N THR A 120 11.95 -1.46 10.10
CA THR A 120 10.51 -1.37 9.81
C THR A 120 9.70 -0.91 11.01
N ARG A 121 10.03 -1.37 12.23
CA ARG A 121 9.25 -1.07 13.44
C ARG A 121 9.03 0.42 13.72
N PRO A 122 10.01 1.34 13.58
CA PRO A 122 9.78 2.78 13.79
C PRO A 122 8.74 3.40 12.85
N ASN A 123 8.50 2.77 11.70
CA ASN A 123 7.52 3.21 10.71
C ASN A 123 6.10 2.71 11.01
N ILE A 124 5.91 1.89 12.05
CA ILE A 124 4.61 1.36 12.47
C ILE A 124 4.18 2.06 13.75
N SER A 125 3.06 2.79 13.69
CA SER A 125 2.44 3.38 14.87
C SER A 125 1.48 2.41 15.55
N LEU A 126 0.69 1.68 14.77
CA LEU A 126 -0.38 0.83 15.28
C LEU A 126 -0.73 -0.25 14.25
N VAL A 127 -1.16 -1.42 14.72
CA VAL A 127 -1.85 -2.45 13.97
C VAL A 127 -3.31 -2.49 14.43
N LEU A 128 -4.20 -2.03 13.57
CA LEU A 128 -5.64 -2.01 13.81
C LEU A 128 -6.27 -3.29 13.28
N ILE A 129 -6.93 -4.06 14.15
CA ILE A 129 -7.74 -5.21 13.79
C ILE A 129 -9.19 -4.74 13.76
N ASN A 130 -9.73 -4.49 12.57
CA ASN A 130 -11.07 -3.96 12.41
C ASN A 130 -12.02 -4.94 11.71
N ALA A 131 -13.28 -4.86 12.07
CA ALA A 131 -14.38 -5.50 11.37
C ALA A 131 -15.59 -4.59 11.40
N ARG A 132 -16.39 -4.66 10.34
CA ARG A 132 -17.53 -3.77 10.16
C ARG A 132 -18.84 -4.40 10.61
N PHE A 133 -19.74 -3.56 11.12
CA PHE A 133 -21.14 -3.87 11.41
C PHE A 133 -22.07 -2.87 10.69
N PRO A 134 -23.28 -3.27 10.28
CA PRO A 134 -24.22 -2.36 9.65
C PRO A 134 -24.63 -1.25 10.64
N SER A 135 -24.59 0.00 10.17
CA SER A 135 -25.11 1.14 10.92
C SER A 135 -26.57 1.34 10.54
N GLU A 136 -27.50 0.65 11.20
CA GLU A 136 -28.92 0.99 11.08
C GLU A 136 -29.25 2.19 11.97
N TRP A 137 -30.25 2.99 11.62
CA TRP A 137 -30.55 4.26 12.32
C TRP A 137 -31.12 4.05 13.74
N THR A 138 -31.42 2.81 14.14
CA THR A 138 -31.97 2.46 15.45
C THR A 138 -30.86 2.13 16.45
N ARG A 139 -30.62 3.05 17.40
CA ARG A 139 -29.52 2.98 18.40
C ARG A 139 -29.44 1.68 19.21
N SER A 140 -30.54 0.96 19.42
CA SER A 140 -30.59 -0.25 20.25
C SER A 140 -30.12 -1.52 19.53
N SER A 141 -30.39 -1.67 18.22
CA SER A 141 -29.96 -2.83 17.41
C SER A 141 -28.43 -2.82 17.21
N ASN A 142 -27.86 -1.63 16.98
CA ASN A 142 -26.43 -1.47 16.72
C ASN A 142 -25.52 -1.82 17.91
N ALA A 143 -26.02 -1.73 19.15
CA ALA A 143 -25.19 -1.97 20.34
C ALA A 143 -24.82 -3.46 20.46
N ALA A 144 -25.78 -4.36 20.28
CA ALA A 144 -25.57 -5.81 20.34
C ALA A 144 -24.64 -6.29 19.21
N GLU A 145 -24.85 -5.79 17.99
CA GLU A 145 -24.00 -6.13 16.85
C GLU A 145 -22.58 -5.58 17.00
N ARG A 146 -22.44 -4.33 17.44
CA ARG A 146 -21.13 -3.75 17.76
C ARG A 146 -20.40 -4.61 18.79
N MET A 147 -21.07 -5.04 19.87
CA MET A 147 -20.46 -5.92 20.86
C MET A 147 -20.08 -7.29 20.28
N LYS A 148 -20.93 -7.90 19.45
CA LYS A 148 -20.62 -9.15 18.75
C LYS A 148 -19.37 -9.02 17.90
N ILE A 149 -19.29 -7.98 17.08
CA ILE A 149 -18.13 -7.71 16.24
C ILE A 149 -16.90 -7.37 17.07
N GLN A 150 -17.05 -6.59 18.14
CA GLN A 150 -15.94 -6.24 19.04
C GLN A 150 -15.33 -7.49 19.70
N ARG A 151 -16.16 -8.42 20.18
CA ARG A 151 -15.68 -9.72 20.72
C ARG A 151 -14.99 -10.56 19.66
N MET A 152 -15.50 -10.55 18.43
CA MET A 152 -14.90 -11.28 17.32
C MET A 152 -13.52 -10.73 16.94
N VAL A 153 -13.33 -9.41 16.85
CA VAL A 153 -12.00 -8.85 16.59
C VAL A 153 -11.07 -8.98 17.80
N GLY A 154 -11.61 -8.92 19.02
CA GLY A 154 -10.85 -9.22 20.24
C GLY A 154 -10.34 -10.65 20.25
N SER A 155 -11.16 -11.63 19.88
CA SER A 155 -10.73 -13.03 19.83
C SER A 155 -9.67 -13.28 18.74
N VAL A 156 -9.68 -12.52 17.64
CA VAL A 156 -8.57 -12.51 16.68
C VAL A 156 -7.29 -12.03 17.36
N GLN A 157 -7.32 -10.87 18.03
CA GLN A 157 -6.17 -10.32 18.75
C GLN A 157 -5.61 -11.31 19.78
N ASP A 158 -6.47 -11.85 20.64
CA ASP A 158 -6.09 -12.84 21.66
C ASP A 158 -5.49 -14.09 21.00
N SER A 159 -6.06 -14.54 19.88
CA SER A 159 -5.54 -15.70 19.16
C SER A 159 -4.17 -15.44 18.52
N LEU A 160 -3.88 -14.23 18.06
CA LEU A 160 -2.54 -13.87 17.58
C LEU A 160 -1.52 -13.97 18.72
N PHE A 161 -1.85 -13.40 19.88
CA PHE A 161 -0.95 -13.44 21.05
C PHE A 161 -0.80 -14.84 21.65
N ASN A 162 -1.85 -15.64 21.65
CA ASN A 162 -1.77 -17.03 22.08
C ASN A 162 -0.94 -17.89 21.11
N ALA A 163 -1.00 -17.59 19.81
CA ALA A 163 -0.23 -18.32 18.80
C ALA A 163 1.26 -17.97 18.85
N GLU A 164 1.61 -16.71 19.13
CA GLU A 164 2.99 -16.23 19.30
C GLU A 164 3.06 -15.34 20.57
N PRO A 165 3.34 -15.92 21.75
CA PRO A 165 3.30 -15.19 23.04
C PRO A 165 4.24 -13.99 23.12
N GLU A 166 5.38 -14.03 22.42
CA GLU A 166 6.33 -12.92 22.39
C GLU A 166 5.73 -11.65 21.77
N LEU A 167 4.86 -11.81 20.76
CA LEU A 167 4.12 -10.71 20.15
C LEU A 167 3.26 -9.98 21.20
N GLY A 168 2.53 -10.73 22.02
CA GLY A 168 1.70 -10.17 23.09
C GLY A 168 2.53 -9.53 24.21
N ARG A 169 3.62 -10.17 24.62
CA ARG A 169 4.46 -9.67 25.72
C ARG A 169 5.18 -8.36 25.38
N ARG A 170 5.73 -8.26 24.18
CA ARG A 170 6.60 -7.13 23.78
C ARG A 170 5.85 -6.04 23.03
N TYR A 171 4.80 -6.41 22.30
CA TYR A 171 4.19 -5.52 21.30
C TYR A 171 2.68 -5.36 21.44
N SER A 172 2.05 -5.83 22.52
CA SER A 172 0.59 -5.68 22.71
C SER A 172 0.09 -4.24 22.59
N ALA A 173 0.87 -3.26 23.04
CA ALA A 173 0.54 -1.84 22.94
C ALA A 173 0.38 -1.33 21.49
N TYR A 174 0.95 -2.04 20.51
CA TYR A 174 0.78 -1.71 19.09
C TYR A 174 -0.51 -2.26 18.49
N PHE A 175 -1.30 -3.07 19.20
CA PHE A 175 -2.50 -3.69 18.64
C PHE A 175 -3.77 -3.13 19.24
N VAL A 176 -4.71 -2.77 18.38
CA VAL A 176 -6.05 -2.33 18.78
C VAL A 176 -7.09 -3.10 17.97
N ALA A 177 -7.96 -3.84 18.66
CA ALA A 177 -9.15 -4.44 18.07
C ALA A 177 -10.34 -3.47 18.15
N ALA A 178 -10.97 -3.16 17.01
CA ALA A 178 -12.07 -2.20 16.96
C ALA A 178 -13.20 -2.62 16.00
N ALA A 179 -14.43 -2.62 16.50
CA ALA A 179 -15.63 -2.68 15.68
C ALA A 179 -15.94 -1.31 15.07
N GLN A 180 -16.15 -1.24 13.75
CA GLN A 180 -16.45 0.00 13.03
C GLN A 180 -17.84 -0.04 12.39
N PRO A 181 -18.62 1.05 12.46
CA PRO A 181 -19.86 1.14 11.72
C PRO A 181 -19.56 1.22 10.22
N THR A 182 -20.43 0.63 9.41
CA THR A 182 -20.36 0.68 7.95
C THR A 182 -21.36 1.70 7.41
N PHE A 183 -21.06 2.33 6.26
CA PHE A 183 -22.05 3.15 5.57
C PHE A 183 -23.09 2.26 4.86
N PRO A 184 -24.35 2.70 4.75
CA PRO A 184 -25.34 2.02 3.92
C PRO A 184 -24.80 1.98 2.48
N ASN A 185 -24.59 0.77 1.93
CA ASN A 185 -23.98 0.41 0.64
C ASN A 185 -22.54 -0.13 0.66
N ASP A 186 -21.88 -0.20 1.82
CA ASP A 186 -20.54 -0.78 1.88
C ASP A 186 -20.61 -2.32 1.91
N ARG A 187 -20.02 -2.95 0.88
CA ARG A 187 -19.97 -4.42 0.72
C ARG A 187 -18.91 -5.09 1.59
N ASN A 188 -18.10 -4.33 2.34
CA ASN A 188 -17.01 -4.87 3.17
C ASN A 188 -17.48 -5.31 4.57
N ILE A 189 -18.74 -5.67 4.76
CA ILE A 189 -19.25 -6.17 6.05
C ILE A 189 -18.70 -7.56 6.35
N GLU A 190 -18.35 -8.36 5.34
CA GLU A 190 -17.94 -9.75 5.52
C GLU A 190 -16.42 -9.95 5.70
N VAL A 191 -15.67 -8.89 5.98
CA VAL A 191 -14.22 -8.96 6.12
C VAL A 191 -13.74 -8.50 7.49
N ILE A 192 -12.58 -9.02 7.87
CA ILE A 192 -11.74 -8.55 8.96
C ILE A 192 -10.50 -7.97 8.30
N GLU A 193 -10.14 -6.75 8.65
CA GLU A 193 -8.94 -6.10 8.14
C GLU A 193 -7.93 -5.93 9.28
N LEU A 194 -6.67 -6.25 9.00
CA LEU A 194 -5.53 -5.99 9.87
C LEU A 194 -4.73 -4.91 9.18
N ARG A 195 -4.90 -3.67 9.64
CA ARG A 195 -4.30 -2.47 9.02
C ARG A 195 -3.11 -1.98 9.83
N ILE A 196 -1.99 -1.83 9.16
CA ILE A 196 -0.80 -1.16 9.67
C ILE A 196 -0.99 0.34 9.45
N VAL A 197 -1.03 1.09 10.55
CA VAL A 197 -1.05 2.55 10.56
C VAL A 197 0.41 3.02 10.57
N PRO A 198 0.85 3.72 9.51
CA PRO A 198 2.21 4.23 9.46
C PRO A 198 2.41 5.32 10.50
N SER A 199 3.63 5.45 11.03
CA SER A 199 3.98 6.49 11.99
C SER A 199 4.12 7.87 11.33
N GLU A 200 4.10 8.90 12.18
CA GLU A 200 4.41 10.26 11.76
C GLU A 200 5.85 10.40 11.26
N LEU A 201 6.78 9.53 11.70
CA LEU A 201 8.16 9.51 11.19
C LEU A 201 8.20 9.26 9.68
N LEU A 202 7.36 8.36 9.16
CA LEU A 202 7.25 8.14 7.72
C LEU A 202 6.76 9.40 6.99
N HIS A 203 5.87 10.18 7.61
CA HIS A 203 5.40 11.45 7.06
C HIS A 203 6.49 12.54 7.13
N ILE A 204 7.26 12.59 8.21
CA ILE A 204 8.38 13.52 8.39
C ILE A 204 9.49 13.21 7.37
N GLU A 205 9.81 11.94 7.13
CA GLU A 205 10.82 11.54 6.13
C GLU A 205 10.41 11.98 4.71
N VAL A 206 9.12 11.85 4.39
CA VAL A 206 8.55 12.38 3.14
C VAL A 206 8.73 13.89 3.04
N LEU A 207 8.43 14.64 4.12
CA LEU A 207 8.58 16.10 4.16
C LEU A 207 10.06 16.54 4.06
N GLN A 208 10.99 15.85 4.72
CA GLN A 208 12.43 16.13 4.63
C GLN A 208 12.98 15.87 3.23
N LYS A 209 12.54 14.80 2.57
CA LYS A 209 12.91 14.52 1.18
C LYS A 209 12.37 15.60 0.23
N LEU A 210 11.16 16.12 0.49
CA LEU A 210 10.58 17.24 -0.25
C LEU A 210 11.35 18.55 -0.08
N MET A 211 11.85 18.86 1.13
CA MET A 211 12.63 20.08 1.37
C MET A 211 13.87 20.17 0.47
N LYS A 212 14.47 19.04 0.08
CA LYS A 212 15.61 19.01 -0.86
C LYS A 212 15.28 19.52 -2.26
N TYR A 213 14.00 19.61 -2.61
CA TYR A 213 13.50 20.07 -3.91
C TYR A 213 12.76 21.41 -3.82
N ALA A 214 12.68 22.01 -2.62
CA ALA A 214 12.04 23.31 -2.41
C ALA A 214 13.00 24.50 -2.62
N TYR A 215 14.30 24.23 -2.74
CA TYR A 215 15.38 25.18 -3.01
C TYR A 215 16.13 24.76 -4.28
#